data_AF-A0A8B5XBF6-F1
#
_entry.id   AF-A0A8B5XBF6-F1
#
_cell.length_a   1.000
_cell.length_b   1.000
_cell.length_c   1.000
_cell.angle_alpha   90.00
_cell.angle_beta   90.00
_cell.angle_gamma   90.00
#
_symmetry.space_group_name_H-M   'P 1'
#
loop_
_entity.id
_entity.type
_entity.pdbx_description
1 polymer ?
#
loop_
_entity_poly.entity_id
_entity_poly.type
_entity_poly.pdbx_seq_one_letter_code
_entity_poly.pdbx_strand_id
1 'polypeptide(L)'
;MIPESLEPLEPCRFDERTARVLGLPLLAVTPTARLVANRTEWLWFDPAEGLAIWRGPDGRHGFPARSLEEALALVGQVEGRALHRADDPS
;
A
#
# COMPACT_ATOMS: atom_id res chain seq x y z
N MET A 1 7.62 10.45 22.62
CA MET A 1 7.48 9.19 21.87
C MET A 1 7.57 9.59 20.41
N ILE A 2 8.68 9.29 19.74
CA ILE A 2 8.78 9.54 18.29
C ILE A 2 7.94 8.42 17.66
N PRO A 3 6.91 8.71 16.84
CA PRO A 3 6.20 7.64 16.15
C PRO A 3 7.24 6.87 15.33
N GLU A 4 7.26 5.55 15.50
CA GLU A 4 8.15 4.67 14.74
C GLU A 4 8.09 5.09 13.28
N SER A 5 9.24 5.52 12.74
CA SER A 5 9.36 5.97 11.36
C SER A 5 8.63 4.99 10.45
N LEU A 6 7.63 5.49 9.73
CA LEU A 6 7.06 4.85 8.56
C LEU A 6 8.22 4.68 7.56
N GLU A 7 8.82 3.50 7.55
CA GLU A 7 9.86 3.18 6.59
C GLU A 7 9.25 3.36 5.18
N PRO A 8 9.93 4.06 4.24
CA PRO A 8 9.41 4.23 2.90
C PRO A 8 9.06 2.88 2.26
N LEU A 9 7.96 2.81 1.52
CA LEU A 9 7.63 1.62 0.75
C LEU A 9 8.67 1.43 -0.38
N GLU A 10 9.30 0.26 -0.41
CA GLU A 10 10.33 -0.05 -1.41
C GLU A 10 9.86 -1.11 -2.41
N PRO A 11 10.30 -1.06 -3.67
CA PRO A 11 9.98 -2.08 -4.67
C PRO A 11 10.36 -3.47 -4.22
N CYS A 12 9.40 -4.39 -4.30
CA CYS A 12 9.55 -5.78 -3.90
C CYS A 12 9.27 -6.72 -5.07
N ARG A 13 9.90 -7.89 -5.06
CA ARG A 13 9.56 -8.96 -6.00
C ARG A 13 8.11 -9.41 -5.74
N PHE A 14 7.31 -9.38 -6.80
CA PHE A 14 5.93 -9.84 -6.74
C PHE A 14 5.75 -11.11 -7.58
N ASP A 15 5.66 -12.24 -6.89
CA ASP A 15 5.41 -13.55 -7.47
C ASP A 15 4.33 -14.28 -6.65
N GLU A 16 4.00 -15.50 -7.06
CA GLU A 16 3.00 -16.33 -6.38
C GLU A 16 3.30 -16.52 -4.89
N ARG A 17 4.57 -16.62 -4.51
CA ARG A 17 4.96 -16.81 -3.11
C ARG A 17 4.62 -15.57 -2.32
N THR A 18 5.01 -14.38 -2.81
CA THR A 18 4.69 -13.12 -2.15
C THR A 18 3.19 -12.90 -2.08
N ALA A 19 2.44 -13.16 -3.16
CA ALA A 19 0.98 -13.02 -3.16
C ALA A 19 0.30 -13.88 -2.10
N ARG A 20 0.74 -15.14 -1.91
CA ARG A 20 0.23 -16.02 -0.84
C ARG A 20 0.51 -15.47 0.55
N VAL A 21 1.73 -14.96 0.79
CA VAL A 21 2.10 -14.34 2.07
C VAL A 21 1.23 -13.12 2.38
N LEU A 22 0.92 -12.31 1.36
CA LEU A 22 0.10 -11.11 1.49
C LEU A 22 -1.42 -11.38 1.48
N GLY A 23 -1.85 -12.63 1.30
CA GLY A 23 -3.27 -12.98 1.17
C GLY A 23 -3.96 -12.39 -0.06
N LEU A 24 -3.18 -12.12 -1.12
CA LEU A 24 -3.68 -11.69 -2.42
C LEU A 24 -4.09 -12.91 -3.27
N PRO A 25 -5.16 -12.81 -4.08
CA PRO A 25 -5.51 -13.87 -5.01
C PRO A 25 -4.40 -14.06 -6.04
N LEU A 26 -4.16 -15.30 -6.48
CA LEU A 26 -3.11 -15.57 -7.49
C LEU A 26 -3.33 -14.83 -8.80
N LEU A 27 -4.58 -14.51 -9.14
CA LEU A 27 -4.92 -13.70 -10.32
C LEU A 27 -4.36 -12.27 -10.25
N ALA A 28 -4.00 -11.78 -9.07
CA ALA A 28 -3.37 -10.47 -8.90
C ALA A 28 -1.91 -10.47 -9.36
N VAL A 29 -1.28 -11.64 -9.50
CA VAL A 29 0.10 -11.78 -9.98
C VAL A 29 0.12 -11.67 -11.50
N THR A 30 0.26 -10.45 -11.99
CA THR A 30 0.40 -10.15 -13.42
C THR A 30 1.84 -9.68 -13.72
N PRO A 31 2.31 -9.79 -14.98
CA PRO A 31 3.63 -9.30 -15.36
C PRO A 31 3.81 -7.79 -15.17
N THR A 32 2.70 -7.04 -15.15
CA THR A 32 2.67 -5.58 -15.05
C THR A 32 2.45 -5.10 -13.62
N ALA A 33 1.90 -5.94 -12.74
CA ALA A 33 1.70 -5.60 -11.35
C ALA A 33 3.02 -5.23 -10.66
N ARG A 34 2.94 -4.21 -9.80
CA ARG A 34 4.01 -3.74 -8.95
C ARG A 34 3.59 -3.94 -7.50
N LEU A 35 4.56 -4.34 -6.69
CA LEU A 35 4.42 -4.38 -5.25
C LEU A 35 5.52 -3.52 -4.65
N VAL A 36 5.13 -2.62 -3.76
CA VAL A 36 6.04 -1.95 -2.84
C VAL A 36 5.63 -2.31 -1.42
N ALA A 37 6.59 -2.47 -0.53
CA ALA A 37 6.33 -2.85 0.85
C ALA A 37 7.38 -2.27 1.79
N ASN A 38 7.00 -2.13 3.05
CA ASN A 38 7.91 -1.95 4.17
C ASN A 38 7.65 -3.08 5.19
N ARG A 39 8.09 -2.94 6.44
CA ARG A 39 7.87 -3.97 7.46
C ARG A 39 6.41 -4.15 7.88
N THR A 40 5.59 -3.12 7.79
CA THR A 40 4.25 -3.07 8.39
C THR A 40 3.12 -3.01 7.35
N GLU A 41 3.45 -2.63 6.12
CA GLU A 41 2.50 -2.23 5.10
C GLU A 41 2.95 -2.68 3.72
N TRP A 42 2.00 -2.71 2.80
CA TRP A 42 2.28 -2.95 1.39
C TRP A 42 1.25 -2.29 0.50
N LEU A 43 1.68 -1.95 -0.71
CA LEU A 43 0.85 -1.43 -1.79
C LEU A 43 1.09 -2.26 -3.03
N TRP A 44 0.04 -2.94 -3.47
CA TRP A 44 -0.05 -3.60 -4.77
C TRP A 44 -0.72 -2.65 -5.76
N PHE A 45 -0.20 -2.60 -6.99
CA PHE A 45 -0.74 -1.78 -8.06
C PHE A 45 -0.64 -2.53 -9.38
N ASP A 46 -1.73 -2.62 -10.14
CA ASP A 46 -1.73 -3.12 -11.51
C ASP A 46 -2.13 -2.03 -12.50
N PRO A 47 -1.21 -1.55 -13.35
CA PRO A 47 -1.53 -0.53 -14.35
C PRO A 47 -2.49 -1.03 -15.44
N ALA A 48 -2.58 -2.34 -15.70
CA ALA A 48 -3.50 -2.87 -16.70
C ALA A 48 -4.96 -2.72 -16.26
N GLU A 49 -5.23 -2.86 -14.96
CA GLU A 49 -6.55 -2.72 -14.36
C GLU A 49 -6.82 -1.29 -13.85
N GLY A 50 -5.77 -0.45 -13.76
CA GLY A 50 -5.87 0.88 -13.15
C GLY A 50 -6.27 0.83 -11.67
N LEU A 51 -5.85 -0.23 -10.96
CA LEU A 51 -6.29 -0.54 -9.61
C LEU A 51 -5.09 -0.69 -8.67
N ALA A 52 -5.25 -0.14 -7.47
CA ALA A 52 -4.32 -0.30 -6.36
C ALA A 52 -5.03 -0.91 -5.15
N ILE A 53 -4.28 -1.71 -4.39
CA ILE A 53 -4.68 -2.26 -3.09
C ILE A 53 -3.57 -1.95 -2.10
N TRP A 54 -3.90 -1.17 -1.09
CA TRP A 54 -3.02 -0.89 0.03
C TRP A 54 -3.48 -1.67 1.26
N ARG A 55 -2.52 -2.19 2.01
CA ARG A 55 -2.72 -2.70 3.36
C ARG A 55 -1.93 -1.83 4.31
N GLY A 56 -2.66 -0.92 4.96
CA GLY A 56 -2.15 -0.10 6.04
C GLY A 56 -2.45 -0.69 7.41
N PRO A 57 -2.12 0.05 8.50
CA PRO A 57 -2.41 -0.33 9.87
C PRO A 57 -3.91 -0.55 10.13
N ASP A 58 -4.75 0.29 9.51
CA ASP A 58 -6.21 0.28 9.70
C ASP A 58 -6.94 -0.79 8.87
N GLY A 59 -6.23 -1.46 7.95
CA GLY A 59 -6.78 -2.52 7.13
C GLY A 59 -6.44 -2.42 5.66
N ARG A 60 -7.25 -3.11 4.84
CA ARG A 60 -7.04 -3.23 3.38
C ARG A 60 -7.99 -2.29 2.64
N HIS A 61 -7.44 -1.46 1.77
CA HIS A 61 -8.18 -0.47 1.00
C HIS A 61 -7.86 -0.63 -0.49
N GLY A 62 -8.90 -0.78 -1.31
CA GLY A 62 -8.77 -0.77 -2.77
C GLY A 62 -9.19 0.58 -3.33
N PHE A 63 -8.46 1.11 -4.30
CA PHE A 63 -8.76 2.39 -4.93
C PHE A 63 -8.22 2.45 -6.37
N PRO A 64 -8.84 3.23 -7.26
CA PRO A 64 -8.32 3.43 -8.61
C PRO A 64 -7.04 4.27 -8.57
N ALA A 65 -6.08 3.91 -9.42
CA ALA A 65 -4.86 4.68 -9.64
C ALA A 65 -4.38 4.47 -11.08
N ARG A 66 -3.82 5.51 -11.70
CA ARG A 66 -3.33 5.45 -13.09
C ARG A 66 -1.82 5.20 -13.15
N SER A 67 -1.11 5.43 -12.05
CA SER A 67 0.32 5.16 -11.93
C SER A 67 0.67 4.73 -10.49
N LEU A 68 1.85 4.10 -10.34
CA LEU A 68 2.37 3.76 -9.02
C LEU A 68 2.64 5.01 -8.17
N GLU A 69 3.11 6.09 -8.79
CA GLU A 69 3.33 7.38 -8.11
C GLU A 69 2.03 7.98 -7.58
N GLU A 70 0.96 7.96 -8.39
CA GLU A 70 -0.37 8.39 -7.93
C GLU A 70 -0.87 7.51 -6.78
N ALA A 71 -0.67 6.19 -6.87
CA ALA A 71 -1.06 5.27 -5.82
C ALA A 71 -0.31 5.53 -4.49
N LEU A 72 1.00 5.78 -4.56
CA LEU A 72 1.84 6.16 -3.42
C LEU A 72 1.41 7.50 -2.81
N ALA A 73 1.14 8.51 -3.65
CA ALA A 73 0.68 9.82 -3.19
C ALA A 73 -0.69 9.75 -2.48
N LEU A 74 -1.57 8.83 -2.88
CA LEU A 74 -2.84 8.58 -2.22
C LEU A 74 -2.66 7.90 -0.87
N VAL A 75 -1.75 6.92 -0.75
CA VAL A 75 -1.41 6.28 0.53
C VAL A 75 -0.87 7.32 1.53
N GLY A 76 0.11 8.13 1.12
CA GLY A 76 0.70 9.15 2.00
C GLY A 76 -0.32 10.21 2.48
N GLN A 77 -1.38 10.48 1.71
CA GLN A 77 -2.49 11.34 2.16
C GLN A 77 -3.37 10.67 3.23
N VAL A 78 -3.54 9.35 3.18
CA VAL A 78 -4.29 8.60 4.20
C VAL A 78 -3.51 8.57 5.51
N GLU A 79 -2.20 8.31 5.45
CA GLU A 79 -1.32 8.35 6.61
C GLU A 79 -1.26 9.75 7.23
N GLY A 80 -1.13 10.80 6.41
CA GLY A 80 -1.15 12.19 6.88
C GLY A 80 -2.47 12.60 7.56
N ARG A 81 -3.60 11.99 7.15
CA ARG A 81 -4.90 12.19 7.81
C ARG A 81 -5.04 11.43 9.13
N ALA A 82 -4.38 10.28 9.27
CA ALA A 82 -4.35 9.52 10.53
C ALA A 82 -3.55 10.26 11.60
N LEU A 83 -2.43 10.93 11.24
CA LEU A 83 -1.66 11.76 12.17
C LEU A 83 -2.45 12.98 12.69
N HIS A 84 -3.29 13.61 11.87
CA HIS A 84 -4.08 14.78 12.30
C HIS A 84 -5.30 14.48 13.18
N ARG A 85 -5.66 13.21 13.39
CA ARG A 85 -6.78 12.83 14.27
C ARG A 85 -6.37 12.60 15.72
N ALA A 86 -5.08 12.62 16.03
CA ALA A 86 -4.57 12.35 17.38
C ALA A 86 -4.37 13.62 18.25
N ASP A 87 -4.63 14.82 17.70
CA ASP A 87 -4.44 16.11 18.37
C ASP A 87 -5.77 16.83 18.72
N ASP A 88 -6.84 16.10 19.03
CA ASP A 88 -8.08 16.69 19.55
C ASP A 88 -8.19 16.44 21.07
N PRO A 89 -7.72 17.35 21.94
CA PRO A 89 -7.96 17.27 23.36
C PRO A 89 -9.40 17.72 23.65
N SER A 90 -10.28 16.75 23.93
CA SER A 90 -11.55 17.01 24.64
C SER A 90 -11.30 17.28 26.12
#